data_AF-A0A4Y9ZIJ2-F1
#
_entry.id   AF-A0A4Y9ZIJ2-F1
#
_cell.length_a   1.000
_cell.length_b   1.000
_cell.length_c   1.000
_cell.angle_alpha   90.00
_cell.angle_beta   90.00
_cell.angle_gamma   90.00
#
_symmetry.space_group_name_H-M   'P 1'
#
loop_
_entity.id
_entity.type
_entity.pdbx_description
1 polymer ?
#
loop_
_entity_poly.entity_id
_entity_poly.type
_entity_poly.pdbx_seq_one_letter_code
_entity_poly.pdbx_strand_id
1 'polypeptide(L)'
;KIADEPETRERAFAIAWAFELNDAVQATARSTLHELRPLTYHEEFAHVSAAAVFKLQDYQRKCVDVVKAVAAHRTQWMHVAELAPLIQRGQGRKRCSKCASPKATASGMLNAVEACLERNPWGGAVLIDWVLILSSINAAMECESCKDHIAEIIGVMQEYSRHLAVEVERRILEVVVETPFE
;
A
#
# COMPACT_ATOMS: atom_id res chain seq x y z
N LYS A 1 -15.39 -16.09 -12.36
CA LYS A 1 -14.23 -15.20 -12.11
C LYS A 1 -13.83 -14.64 -13.46
N ILE A 2 -14.27 -13.43 -13.79
CA ILE A 2 -13.67 -12.68 -14.90
C ILE A 2 -12.23 -12.45 -14.45
N ALA A 3 -11.27 -12.90 -15.24
CA ALA A 3 -9.86 -12.78 -14.91
C ALA A 3 -9.57 -11.29 -14.71
N ASP A 4 -9.09 -10.94 -13.52
CA ASP A 4 -8.65 -9.59 -13.16
C ASP A 4 -7.28 -9.34 -13.82
N GLU A 5 -7.24 -9.49 -15.13
CA GLU A 5 -6.06 -9.30 -15.94
C GLU A 5 -5.74 -7.80 -15.98
N PRO A 6 -4.49 -7.39 -15.70
CA PRO A 6 -4.11 -5.98 -15.63
C PRO A 6 -4.44 -5.21 -16.92
N GLU A 7 -4.36 -5.89 -18.06
CA GLU A 7 -4.77 -5.38 -19.39
C GLU A 7 -6.24 -4.93 -19.42
N THR A 8 -7.11 -5.59 -18.66
CA THR A 8 -8.53 -5.26 -18.58
C THR A 8 -8.76 -3.92 -17.87
N ARG A 9 -7.86 -3.52 -16.96
CA ARG A 9 -8.02 -2.31 -16.14
C ARG A 9 -7.71 -1.04 -16.93
N GLU A 10 -6.63 -1.05 -17.70
CA GLU A 10 -6.25 0.05 -18.60
C GLU A 10 -7.30 0.23 -19.72
N ARG A 11 -7.81 -0.87 -20.28
CA ARG A 11 -8.91 -0.84 -21.27
C ARG A 11 -10.19 -0.26 -20.68
N ALA A 12 -10.55 -0.62 -19.45
CA ALA A 12 -11.71 -0.06 -18.78
C ALA A 12 -11.58 1.47 -18.58
N PHE A 13 -10.38 1.96 -18.25
CA PHE A 13 -10.10 3.40 -18.18
C PHE A 13 -10.25 4.07 -19.54
N ALA A 14 -9.67 3.50 -20.60
CA ALA A 14 -9.77 4.02 -21.96
C ALA A 14 -11.23 4.17 -22.42
N ILE A 15 -12.05 3.13 -22.17
CA ILE A 15 -13.48 3.14 -22.46
C ILE A 15 -14.18 4.22 -21.63
N ALA A 16 -14.00 4.23 -20.31
CA ALA A 16 -14.63 5.23 -19.44
C ALA A 16 -14.31 6.66 -19.87
N TRP A 17 -13.07 6.92 -20.29
CA TRP A 17 -12.64 8.22 -20.79
C TRP A 17 -13.29 8.56 -22.14
N ALA A 18 -13.31 7.63 -23.10
CA ALA A 18 -13.89 7.84 -24.42
C ALA A 18 -15.40 8.16 -24.37
N PHE A 19 -16.09 7.69 -23.34
CA PHE A 19 -17.51 7.97 -23.09
C PHE A 19 -17.75 9.09 -22.05
N GLU A 20 -16.71 9.81 -21.63
CA GLU A 20 -16.80 10.97 -20.72
C GLU A 20 -17.48 10.64 -19.37
N LEU A 21 -17.29 9.41 -18.88
CA LEU A 21 -17.90 8.92 -17.65
C LEU A 21 -17.04 9.24 -16.43
N ASN A 22 -17.15 10.45 -15.88
CA ASN A 22 -16.30 10.96 -14.78
C ASN A 22 -16.09 9.97 -13.62
N ASP A 23 -17.16 9.46 -13.02
CA ASP A 23 -17.05 8.51 -11.89
C ASP A 23 -16.35 7.20 -12.29
N ALA A 24 -16.64 6.71 -13.51
CA ALA A 24 -16.03 5.49 -14.01
C ALA A 24 -14.54 5.69 -14.32
N VAL A 25 -14.14 6.87 -14.80
CA VAL A 25 -12.73 7.24 -15.01
C VAL A 25 -11.98 7.20 -13.68
N GLN A 26 -12.54 7.77 -12.61
CA GLN A 26 -11.91 7.71 -11.28
C GLN A 26 -11.78 6.28 -10.77
N ALA A 27 -12.86 5.49 -10.86
CA ALA A 27 -12.88 4.11 -10.37
C ALA A 27 -11.90 3.21 -11.12
N THR A 28 -11.85 3.33 -12.46
CA THR A 28 -10.95 2.54 -13.31
C THR A 28 -9.51 3.01 -13.20
N ALA A 29 -9.24 4.32 -13.08
CA ALA A 29 -7.89 4.81 -12.81
C ALA A 29 -7.34 4.24 -11.51
N ARG A 30 -8.14 4.21 -10.45
CA ARG A 30 -7.75 3.61 -9.17
C ARG A 30 -7.44 2.12 -9.28
N SER A 31 -8.20 1.37 -10.09
CA SER A 31 -7.93 -0.06 -10.27
C SER A 31 -6.59 -0.32 -10.99
N THR A 32 -6.04 0.66 -11.72
CA THR A 32 -4.69 0.54 -12.30
C THR A 32 -3.57 0.61 -11.24
N LEU A 33 -3.83 1.08 -10.02
CA LEU A 33 -2.83 1.17 -8.94
C LEU A 33 -2.43 -0.20 -8.36
N HIS A 34 -3.16 -1.26 -8.71
CA HIS A 34 -2.89 -2.60 -8.21
C HIS A 34 -1.52 -3.15 -8.63
N GLU A 35 -0.99 -2.69 -9.77
CA GLU A 35 0.35 -3.02 -10.22
C GLU A 35 0.83 -1.96 -11.23
N LEU A 36 1.81 -1.14 -10.83
CA LEU A 36 2.35 -0.14 -11.73
C LEU A 36 3.23 -0.79 -12.79
N ARG A 37 2.74 -0.79 -14.02
CA ARG A 37 3.48 -1.26 -15.20
C ARG A 37 3.55 -0.17 -16.25
N PRO A 38 4.54 -0.22 -17.16
CA PRO A 38 4.47 0.55 -18.39
C PRO A 38 3.16 0.25 -19.10
N LEU A 39 2.44 1.29 -19.50
CA LEU A 39 1.19 1.15 -20.23
C LEU A 39 1.42 0.34 -21.51
N THR A 40 0.59 -0.67 -21.70
CA THR A 40 0.62 -1.44 -22.94
C THR A 40 -0.34 -0.80 -23.93
N TYR A 41 0.02 -0.77 -25.21
CA TYR A 41 -0.90 -0.28 -26.22
C TYR A 41 -2.05 -1.28 -26.38
N HIS A 42 -3.29 -0.80 -26.24
CA HIS A 42 -4.51 -1.55 -26.55
C HIS A 42 -5.28 -0.82 -27.64
N GLU A 43 -6.08 -1.55 -28.42
CA GLU A 43 -6.88 -0.97 -29.51
C GLU A 43 -7.85 0.11 -28.98
N GLU A 44 -8.36 -0.02 -27.77
CA GLU A 44 -9.23 0.97 -27.14
C GLU A 44 -8.54 2.32 -26.92
N PHE A 45 -7.20 2.34 -26.77
CA PHE A 45 -6.45 3.59 -26.69
C PHE A 45 -6.38 4.33 -28.02
N ALA A 46 -6.71 3.70 -29.15
CA ALA A 46 -6.77 4.38 -30.45
C ALA A 46 -7.80 5.54 -30.47
N HIS A 47 -8.79 5.48 -29.60
CA HIS A 47 -9.84 6.49 -29.47
C HIS A 47 -9.59 7.49 -28.34
N VAL A 48 -8.50 7.33 -27.59
CA VAL A 48 -8.18 8.16 -26.43
C VAL A 48 -7.01 9.08 -26.78
N SER A 49 -7.11 10.34 -26.39
CA SER A 49 -6.01 11.28 -26.63
C SER A 49 -4.77 10.92 -25.81
N ALA A 50 -3.59 11.26 -26.32
CA ALA A 50 -2.34 11.15 -25.56
C ALA A 50 -2.39 11.95 -24.24
N ALA A 51 -3.19 13.02 -24.19
CA ALA A 51 -3.42 13.79 -22.97
C ALA A 51 -4.09 12.95 -21.88
N ALA A 52 -5.08 12.11 -22.22
CA ALA A 52 -5.74 11.22 -21.26
C ALA A 52 -4.77 10.20 -20.66
N VAL A 53 -3.92 9.61 -21.50
CA VAL A 53 -2.87 8.68 -21.10
C VAL A 53 -1.91 9.37 -20.12
N PHE A 54 -1.49 10.59 -20.45
CA PHE A 54 -0.65 11.39 -19.56
C PHE A 54 -1.34 11.68 -18.22
N LYS A 55 -2.65 11.97 -18.21
CA LYS A 55 -3.42 12.19 -16.98
C LYS A 55 -3.50 10.94 -16.11
N LEU A 56 -3.67 9.75 -16.69
CA LEU A 56 -3.61 8.49 -15.94
C LEU A 56 -2.24 8.28 -15.29
N GLN A 57 -1.16 8.47 -16.04
CA GLN A 57 0.19 8.36 -15.49
C GLN A 57 0.48 9.38 -14.40
N ASP A 58 -0.02 10.61 -14.57
CA ASP A 58 0.11 11.66 -13.57
C ASP A 58 -0.64 11.33 -12.28
N TYR A 59 -1.87 10.83 -12.41
CA TYR A 59 -2.64 10.29 -11.29
C TYR A 59 -1.88 9.19 -10.55
N GLN A 60 -1.36 8.19 -11.28
CA GLN A 60 -0.59 7.10 -10.68
C GLN A 60 0.63 7.60 -9.90
N ARG A 61 1.39 8.56 -10.45
CA ARG A 61 2.52 9.20 -9.75
C ARG A 61 2.08 9.92 -8.48
N LYS A 62 1.03 10.74 -8.56
CA LYS A 62 0.46 11.45 -7.40
C LYS A 62 0.04 10.47 -6.31
N CYS A 63 -0.59 9.35 -6.66
CA CYS A 63 -0.93 8.30 -5.70
C CYS A 63 0.31 7.69 -5.05
N VAL A 64 1.36 7.36 -5.81
CA VAL A 64 2.64 6.88 -5.24
C VAL A 64 3.22 7.89 -4.26
N ASP A 65 3.26 9.17 -4.62
CA ASP A 65 3.82 10.23 -3.76
C ASP A 65 3.03 10.37 -2.46
N VAL A 66 1.70 10.32 -2.53
CA VAL A 66 0.82 10.35 -1.36
C VAL A 66 1.08 9.17 -0.45
N VAL A 67 1.19 7.97 -1.02
CA VAL A 67 1.42 6.75 -0.26
C VAL A 67 2.80 6.74 0.40
N LYS A 68 3.83 7.24 -0.30
CA LYS A 68 5.16 7.47 0.28
C LYS A 68 5.11 8.44 1.46
N ALA A 69 4.37 9.54 1.31
CA ALA A 69 4.17 10.49 2.40
C ALA A 69 3.47 9.85 3.61
N VAL A 70 2.46 8.98 3.39
CA VAL A 70 1.82 8.22 4.47
C VAL A 70 2.84 7.34 5.20
N ALA A 71 3.65 6.57 4.48
CA ALA A 71 4.67 5.71 5.08
C ALA A 71 5.75 6.53 5.86
N ALA A 72 6.21 7.63 5.28
CA ALA A 72 7.22 8.51 5.87
C ALA A 72 6.70 9.24 7.13
N HIS A 73 5.45 9.70 7.12
CA HIS A 73 4.84 10.49 8.18
C HIS A 73 3.94 9.69 9.13
N ARG A 74 4.19 8.39 9.29
CA ARG A 74 3.42 7.47 10.15
C ARG A 74 3.11 7.96 11.56
N THR A 75 3.99 8.77 12.16
CA THR A 75 3.78 9.30 13.51
C THR A 75 2.69 10.38 13.58
N GLN A 76 2.25 10.90 12.43
CA GLN A 76 1.22 11.94 12.35
C GLN A 76 -0.20 11.37 12.29
N TRP A 77 -0.37 10.18 11.71
CA TRP A 77 -1.69 9.56 11.52
C TRP A 77 -1.89 8.29 12.36
N MET A 78 -0.82 7.72 12.94
CA MET A 78 -0.92 6.61 13.88
C MET A 78 -0.54 7.07 15.28
N HIS A 79 -1.47 6.96 16.23
CA HIS A 79 -1.18 7.36 17.59
C HIS A 79 -0.20 6.38 18.23
N VAL A 80 0.82 6.90 18.93
CA VAL A 80 1.77 6.08 19.69
C VAL A 80 1.06 5.21 20.72
N ALA A 81 -0.12 5.61 21.20
CA ALA A 81 -0.98 4.81 22.08
C ALA A 81 -1.53 3.54 21.41
N GLU A 82 -1.84 3.58 20.12
CA GLU A 82 -2.28 2.42 19.33
C GLU A 82 -1.11 1.47 19.05
N LEU A 83 0.09 2.03 18.93
CA LEU A 83 1.35 1.30 18.91
C LEU A 83 1.88 0.94 20.31
N ALA A 84 1.29 1.46 21.39
CA ALA A 84 1.83 1.29 22.74
C ALA A 84 1.83 -0.19 23.17
N PRO A 85 0.86 -1.05 22.80
CA PRO A 85 0.97 -2.48 23.02
C PRO A 85 2.21 -3.10 22.34
N LEU A 86 2.61 -2.63 21.14
CA LEU A 86 3.85 -3.06 20.46
C LEU A 86 5.10 -2.64 21.23
N ILE A 87 5.09 -1.42 21.76
CA ILE A 87 6.26 -0.81 22.39
C ILE A 87 6.41 -1.26 23.85
N GLN A 88 5.31 -1.35 24.60
CA GLN A 88 5.29 -1.62 26.04
C GLN A 88 5.39 -3.11 26.38
N ARG A 89 4.82 -4.01 25.58
CA ARG A 89 5.01 -5.47 25.80
C ARG A 89 6.45 -5.91 25.56
N GLY A 90 7.22 -5.14 24.79
CA GLY A 90 8.68 -5.27 24.68
C GLY A 90 9.49 -4.62 25.81
N GLN A 91 8.87 -3.81 26.68
CA GLN A 91 9.56 -3.09 27.77
C GLN A 91 9.39 -3.71 29.15
N GLY A 92 8.32 -4.48 29.39
CA GLY A 92 8.08 -5.16 30.67
C GLY A 92 8.99 -6.36 30.95
N ARG A 93 9.78 -6.81 29.97
CA ARG A 93 10.72 -7.93 30.08
C ARG A 93 12.06 -7.50 29.51
N LYS A 94 13.17 -7.94 30.11
CA LYS A 94 14.54 -7.63 29.69
C LYS A 94 14.59 -7.61 28.16
N ARG A 95 14.81 -6.43 27.55
CA ARG A 95 14.95 -6.29 26.10
C ARG A 95 15.89 -7.39 25.66
N CYS A 96 15.40 -8.32 24.84
CA CYS A 96 16.27 -9.35 24.32
C CYS A 96 17.31 -8.63 23.46
N SER A 97 18.57 -8.67 23.90
CA SER A 97 19.65 -7.92 23.25
C SER A 97 20.06 -8.51 21.91
N LYS A 98 19.63 -9.76 21.63
CA LYS A 98 19.96 -10.53 20.41
C LYS A 98 18.97 -10.32 19.28
N CYS A 99 17.67 -10.29 19.59
CA CYS A 99 16.64 -9.86 18.67
C CYS A 99 16.72 -8.34 18.64
N ALA A 100 17.52 -7.84 17.69
CA ALA A 100 17.86 -6.44 17.50
C ALA A 100 16.67 -5.54 17.85
N SER A 101 16.97 -4.45 18.58
CA SER A 101 15.98 -3.54 19.17
C SER A 101 14.72 -3.39 18.31
N PRO A 102 13.52 -3.21 18.88
CA PRO A 102 12.29 -2.97 18.12
C PRO A 102 12.42 -1.93 16.99
N LYS A 103 13.44 -1.05 17.02
CA LYS A 103 13.81 -0.14 15.94
C LYS A 103 14.34 -0.83 14.67
N ALA A 104 15.09 -1.93 14.76
CA ALA A 104 15.62 -2.65 13.59
C ALA A 104 14.53 -3.46 12.88
N THR A 105 13.63 -4.10 13.62
CA THR A 105 12.46 -4.80 13.06
C THR A 105 11.42 -3.81 12.55
N ALA A 106 11.12 -2.74 13.29
CA ALA A 106 10.21 -1.70 12.81
C ALA A 106 10.77 -0.99 11.57
N SER A 107 12.04 -0.57 11.57
CA SER A 107 12.65 0.07 10.39
C SER A 107 12.69 -0.87 9.18
N GLY A 108 13.01 -2.16 9.38
CA GLY A 108 13.00 -3.14 8.31
C GLY A 108 11.60 -3.36 7.72
N MET A 109 10.59 -3.50 8.59
CA MET A 109 9.19 -3.60 8.18
C MET A 109 8.75 -2.35 7.42
N LEU A 110 9.13 -1.16 7.89
CA LEU A 110 8.75 0.11 7.26
C LEU A 110 9.38 0.27 5.87
N ASN A 111 10.65 -0.08 5.73
CA ASN A 111 11.31 -0.08 4.42
C ASN A 111 10.64 -1.08 3.46
N ALA A 112 10.22 -2.24 3.99
CA ALA A 112 9.53 -3.25 3.20
C ALA A 112 8.11 -2.78 2.80
N VAL A 113 7.41 -2.08 3.70
CA VAL A 113 6.11 -1.44 3.44
C VAL A 113 6.27 -0.40 2.33
N GLU A 114 7.26 0.47 2.45
CA GLU A 114 7.56 1.50 1.45
C GLU A 114 7.84 0.86 0.09
N ALA A 115 8.71 -0.16 0.02
CA ALA A 115 8.99 -0.88 -1.22
C ALA A 115 7.79 -1.65 -1.79
N CYS A 116 6.87 -2.12 -0.94
CA CYS A 116 5.62 -2.75 -1.37
C CYS A 116 4.70 -1.72 -2.02
N LEU A 117 4.52 -0.59 -1.34
CA LEU A 117 3.66 0.51 -1.75
C LEU A 117 4.20 1.26 -2.99
N GLU A 118 5.51 1.27 -3.21
CA GLU A 118 6.11 1.79 -4.45
C GLU A 118 5.70 1.00 -5.68
N ARG A 119 5.52 -0.32 -5.53
CA ARG A 119 5.13 -1.21 -6.64
C ARG A 119 3.62 -1.27 -6.80
N ASN A 120 2.90 -1.21 -5.69
CA ASN A 120 1.45 -1.36 -5.63
C ASN A 120 0.87 -0.30 -4.66
N PRO A 121 0.69 0.95 -5.10
CA PRO A 121 0.23 2.06 -4.27
C PRO A 121 -1.28 1.97 -4.00
N TRP A 122 -1.72 0.94 -3.27
CA TRP A 122 -3.09 0.77 -2.80
C TRP A 122 -3.08 0.05 -1.45
N GLY A 123 -4.12 0.25 -0.65
CA GLY A 123 -4.12 -0.21 0.74
C GLY A 123 -4.12 -1.72 0.87
N GLY A 124 -4.80 -2.44 -0.02
CA GLY A 124 -4.81 -3.90 0.03
C GLY A 124 -3.49 -4.57 -0.33
N ALA A 125 -2.55 -3.88 -1.00
CA ALA A 125 -1.19 -4.41 -1.20
C ALA A 125 -0.50 -4.68 0.15
N VAL A 126 -0.70 -3.77 1.11
CA VAL A 126 -0.14 -3.85 2.47
C VAL A 126 -0.67 -5.08 3.21
N LEU A 127 -1.92 -5.47 2.96
CA LEU A 127 -2.54 -6.63 3.61
C LEU A 127 -2.07 -7.96 3.03
N ILE A 128 -1.73 -7.98 1.74
CA ILE A 128 -1.39 -9.20 1.01
C ILE A 128 0.10 -9.54 1.16
N ASP A 129 0.96 -8.53 1.33
CA ASP A 129 2.40 -8.73 1.38
C ASP A 129 2.85 -9.29 2.75
N TRP A 130 2.71 -10.60 2.89
CA TRP A 130 3.20 -11.36 4.05
C TRP A 130 4.70 -11.23 4.28
N VAL A 131 5.48 -10.81 3.27
CA VAL A 131 6.94 -10.60 3.42
C VAL A 131 7.21 -9.56 4.51
N LEU A 132 6.32 -8.57 4.67
CA LEU A 132 6.36 -7.57 5.72
C LEU A 132 6.36 -8.19 7.12
N ILE A 133 5.55 -9.22 7.33
CA ILE A 133 5.36 -9.89 8.62
C ILE A 133 6.40 -11.00 8.82
N LEU A 134 6.73 -11.75 7.77
CA LEU A 134 7.60 -12.93 7.82
C LEU A 134 9.01 -12.62 8.32
N SER A 135 9.60 -11.49 7.93
CA SER A 135 10.92 -11.08 8.42
C SER A 135 10.94 -10.90 9.94
N SER A 136 9.88 -10.30 10.48
CA SER A 136 9.71 -10.10 11.93
C SER A 136 9.40 -11.41 12.66
N ILE A 137 8.60 -12.29 12.04
CA ILE A 137 8.32 -13.64 12.59
C ILE A 137 9.60 -14.47 12.65
N ASN A 138 10.36 -14.55 11.56
CA ASN A 138 11.59 -15.35 11.49
C ASN A 138 12.60 -14.89 12.55
N ALA A 139 12.79 -13.57 12.69
CA ALA A 139 13.64 -13.01 13.74
C ALA A 139 13.14 -13.34 15.16
N ALA A 140 11.81 -13.41 15.36
CA ALA A 140 11.22 -13.80 16.64
C ALA A 140 11.35 -15.31 16.91
N MET A 141 11.25 -16.16 15.89
CA MET A 141 11.41 -17.61 15.97
C MET A 141 12.81 -18.03 16.37
N GLU A 142 13.84 -17.33 15.88
CA GLU A 142 15.24 -17.58 16.24
C GLU A 142 15.59 -17.11 17.67
N CYS A 143 14.68 -16.38 18.33
CA CYS A 143 14.87 -15.87 19.66
C CYS A 143 14.16 -16.72 20.72
N GLU A 144 14.96 -17.38 21.57
CA GLU A 144 14.47 -18.17 22.71
C GLU A 144 13.51 -17.43 23.66
N SER A 145 13.61 -16.10 23.75
CA SER A 145 12.72 -15.29 24.60
C SER A 145 11.47 -14.79 23.88
N CYS A 146 11.47 -14.74 22.55
CA CYS A 146 10.37 -14.17 21.75
C CYS A 146 9.52 -15.25 21.08
N LYS A 147 10.02 -16.48 20.91
CA LYS A 147 9.31 -17.57 20.24
C LYS A 147 7.94 -17.88 20.86
N ASP A 148 7.80 -17.74 22.18
CA ASP A 148 6.53 -18.00 22.88
C ASP A 148 5.49 -16.88 22.65
N HIS A 149 5.87 -15.77 22.01
CA HIS A 149 5.02 -14.58 21.78
C HIS A 149 4.73 -14.34 20.31
N ILE A 150 5.08 -15.28 19.42
CA ILE A 150 4.89 -15.11 17.97
C ILE A 150 3.43 -14.81 17.61
N ALA A 151 2.48 -15.48 18.25
CA ALA A 151 1.05 -15.26 18.00
C ALA A 151 0.64 -13.80 18.30
N GLU A 152 1.16 -13.22 19.39
CA GLU A 152 0.92 -11.81 19.71
C GLU A 152 1.58 -10.90 18.68
N ILE A 153 2.84 -11.16 18.31
CA ILE A 153 3.55 -10.38 17.30
C ILE A 153 2.78 -10.37 15.97
N ILE A 154 2.30 -11.53 15.52
CA ILE A 154 1.48 -11.64 14.30
C ILE A 154 0.21 -10.80 14.43
N GLY A 155 -0.52 -10.93 15.53
CA GLY A 155 -1.77 -10.20 15.73
C GLY A 155 -1.58 -8.69 15.68
N VAL A 156 -0.49 -8.17 16.27
CA VAL A 156 -0.27 -6.73 16.22
C VAL A 156 0.27 -6.24 14.87
N MET A 157 1.07 -7.05 14.16
CA MET A 157 1.47 -6.71 12.79
C MET A 157 0.28 -6.69 11.83
N GLN A 158 -0.66 -7.63 11.97
CA GLN A 158 -1.89 -7.64 11.19
C GLN A 158 -2.73 -6.39 11.44
N GLU A 159 -2.85 -5.99 12.71
CA GLU A 159 -3.58 -4.79 13.09
C GLU A 159 -2.91 -3.53 12.52
N TYR A 160 -1.59 -3.42 12.65
CA TYR A 160 -0.82 -2.33 12.03
C TYR A 160 -1.05 -2.25 10.52
N SER A 161 -0.92 -3.37 9.80
CA SER A 161 -1.15 -3.43 8.35
C SER A 161 -2.58 -3.02 7.98
N ARG A 162 -3.58 -3.37 8.80
CA ARG A 162 -4.97 -2.96 8.60
C ARG A 162 -5.16 -1.45 8.74
N HIS A 163 -4.59 -0.84 9.78
CA HIS A 163 -4.66 0.62 9.95
C HIS A 163 -3.94 1.36 8.83
N LEU A 164 -2.76 0.89 8.45
CA LEU A 164 -2.01 1.45 7.33
C LEU A 164 -2.77 1.33 6.01
N ALA A 165 -3.37 0.17 5.73
CA ALA A 165 -4.18 -0.03 4.53
C ALA A 165 -5.34 0.96 4.45
N VAL A 166 -6.06 1.17 5.55
CA VAL A 166 -7.17 2.14 5.62
C VAL A 166 -6.68 3.56 5.37
N GLU A 167 -5.58 3.98 5.99
CA GLU A 167 -5.06 5.33 5.79
C GLU A 167 -4.56 5.54 4.36
N VAL A 168 -3.89 4.55 3.78
CA VAL A 168 -3.47 4.58 2.37
C VAL A 168 -4.67 4.76 1.44
N GLU A 169 -5.72 3.95 1.59
CA GLU A 169 -6.95 4.09 0.80
C GLU A 169 -7.60 5.46 0.98
N ARG A 170 -7.70 5.92 2.23
CA ARG A 170 -8.29 7.22 2.57
C ARG A 170 -7.56 8.36 1.86
N ARG A 171 -6.24 8.30 1.77
CA ARG A 171 -5.41 9.31 1.13
C ARG A 171 -5.40 9.22 -0.40
N ILE A 172 -5.45 8.01 -0.95
CA ILE A 172 -5.61 7.81 -2.40
C ILE A 172 -6.96 8.37 -2.87
N LEU A 173 -8.02 8.23 -2.07
CA LEU A 173 -9.34 8.81 -2.36
C LEU A 173 -9.34 10.34 -2.46
N GLU A 174 -8.37 11.02 -1.83
CA GLU A 174 -8.19 12.48 -1.94
C GLU A 174 -7.54 12.87 -3.28
N VAL A 175 -6.92 11.92 -4.00
CA VAL A 175 -6.32 12.17 -5.32
C VAL A 175 -7.38 11.98 -6.40
N VAL A 176 -7.55 13.01 -7.23
CA VAL A 176 -8.55 13.04 -8.31
C VAL A 176 -7.82 13.02 -9.66
N VAL A 177 -8.29 12.19 -10.59
CA VAL A 177 -7.87 12.27 -12.00
C VAL A 177 -8.45 13.55 -12.59
N GLU A 178 -7.62 14.43 -13.11
CA GLU A 178 -8.08 15.65 -13.79
C GLU A 178 -8.67 15.29 -15.16
N THR A 179 -9.99 15.43 -15.30
CA THR A 179 -10.75 15.21 -16.54
C THR A 179 -11.17 16.55 -17.17
N PRO A 180 -11.28 16.62 -18.51
CA PRO A 180 -11.75 17.83 -19.21
C PRO A 180 -13.27 17.88 -19.40
N PHE A 181 -14.00 16.83 -19.01
CA PHE A 181 -15.46 16.72 -19.16
C PHE A 181 -16.16 16.99 -17.81
N GLU A 182 -17.28 17.73 -17.84
CA GLU A 182 -18.06 18.14 -16.65
C GLU A 182 -19.01 17.04 -16.16
#